data_AF-A0A2C5X8B0-F1
#
_entry.id   AF-A0A2C5X8B0-F1
#
_cell.length_a   1.000
_cell.length_b   1.000
_cell.length_c   1.000
_cell.angle_alpha   90.00
_cell.angle_beta   90.00
_cell.angle_gamma   90.00
#
_symmetry.space_group_name_H-M   'P 1'
#
loop_
_entity.id
_entity.type
_entity.pdbx_description
1 polymer ?
#
loop_
_entity_poly.entity_id
_entity_poly.type
_entity_poly.pdbx_seq_one_letter_code
_entity_poly.pdbx_strand_id
1 'polypeptide(L)'
;MTTSLYYCSNMLDYNSPIPSDLNTIFDNFDPLPWFSLNYTSRASIITGTLPAELRITIAQSMNWEAATFIHNLDSALDILPNADQIVDWYTNVDRRVCWDKDIKYIFNTHANIASGLADLLVQPAEIGDGTPAKRFTDLPPGYLAANTPHCIEPTNPQYLLLRRLLSKLRLESQGKVSLAPEVSKFREIANEYAHPFIRAVYHASHKSYRCVRGLNCAGGVRRNHALKDIRSVYNPRSFADFGNVLKRALERDEAVCILFADVEVPSGYGAISGKK
;
A
#
# COMPACT_ATOMS: atom_id res chain seq x y z
N MET A 1 6.27 -19.58 8.53
CA MET A 1 6.74 -19.68 7.14
C MET A 1 7.02 -18.27 6.65
N THR A 2 8.26 -17.97 6.28
CA THR A 2 8.63 -16.75 5.55
C THR A 2 8.59 -17.09 4.06
N THR A 3 7.77 -16.41 3.27
CA THR A 3 8.02 -16.35 1.82
C THR A 3 9.16 -15.35 1.58
N SER A 4 9.78 -15.35 0.40
CA SER A 4 10.91 -14.44 0.13
C SER A 4 10.57 -12.95 0.32
N LEU A 5 9.28 -12.58 0.28
CA LEU A 5 8.78 -11.20 0.28
C LEU A 5 8.19 -10.71 1.61
N TYR A 6 7.88 -11.60 2.55
CA TYR A 6 7.19 -11.24 3.77
C TYR A 6 7.90 -11.77 5.01
N TYR A 7 7.93 -10.95 6.06
CA TYR A 7 8.24 -11.38 7.42
C TYR A 7 6.95 -11.59 8.20
N CYS A 8 6.98 -12.49 9.19
CA CYS A 8 5.81 -12.81 10.00
C CYS A 8 6.23 -13.00 11.44
N SER A 9 5.50 -12.39 12.37
CA SER A 9 5.73 -12.51 13.80
C SER A 9 4.42 -12.29 14.56
N ASN A 10 4.44 -12.49 15.87
CA ASN A 10 3.29 -12.23 16.72
C ASN A 10 3.33 -10.77 17.19
N MET A 11 2.15 -10.16 17.30
CA MET A 11 2.01 -8.91 18.06
C MET A 11 2.52 -9.13 19.49
N LEU A 12 3.14 -8.10 20.04
CA LEU A 12 3.69 -8.12 21.39
C LEU A 12 2.65 -7.61 22.37
N ASP A 13 2.69 -8.16 23.58
CA ASP A 13 2.05 -7.54 24.73
C ASP A 13 2.90 -6.36 25.19
N TYR A 14 2.38 -5.15 25.06
CA TYR A 14 3.09 -3.93 25.48
C TYR A 14 3.25 -3.83 27.00
N ASN A 15 2.52 -4.65 27.78
CA ASN A 15 2.71 -4.79 29.23
C ASN A 15 3.81 -5.78 29.60
N SER A 16 4.30 -6.57 28.64
CA SER A 16 5.32 -7.59 28.87
C SER A 16 6.72 -7.05 28.53
N PRO A 17 7.75 -7.40 29.31
CA PRO A 17 9.13 -7.04 28.98
C PRO A 17 9.56 -7.66 27.65
N ILE A 18 10.26 -6.89 26.82
CA ILE A 18 10.81 -7.39 25.56
C ILE A 18 12.07 -8.21 25.88
N PRO A 19 12.22 -9.43 25.33
CA PRO A 19 13.39 -10.27 25.60
C PRO A 19 14.71 -9.55 25.30
N SER A 20 15.64 -9.61 26.24
CA SER A 20 16.94 -8.93 26.20
C SER A 20 17.92 -9.44 25.13
N ASP A 21 17.59 -10.50 24.39
CA ASP A 21 18.46 -11.17 23.42
C ASP A 21 18.48 -10.53 22.01
N LEU A 22 17.79 -9.40 21.83
CA LEU A 22 17.80 -8.66 20.55
C LEU A 22 19.16 -7.99 20.23
N ASN A 23 20.10 -7.95 21.18
CA ASN A 23 21.41 -7.28 21.04
C ASN A 23 22.32 -7.85 19.96
N THR A 24 22.00 -9.01 19.37
CA THR A 24 22.83 -9.66 18.34
C THR A 24 22.51 -9.19 16.90
N ILE A 25 21.57 -8.27 16.71
CA ILE A 25 21.10 -7.83 15.37
C ILE A 25 21.55 -6.39 15.02
N PHE A 26 22.23 -5.67 15.91
CA PHE A 26 22.38 -4.21 15.81
C PHE A 26 23.83 -3.69 15.84
N ASP A 27 24.54 -3.79 14.72
CA ASP A 27 25.88 -3.18 14.62
C ASP A 27 25.83 -1.66 14.35
N ASN A 28 24.72 -1.12 13.83
CA ASN A 28 24.60 0.29 13.38
C ASN A 28 23.31 1.00 13.84
N PHE A 29 22.60 0.46 14.83
CA PHE A 29 21.30 0.97 15.26
C PHE A 29 21.23 0.95 16.78
N ASP A 30 20.80 2.04 17.41
CA ASP A 30 20.46 2.02 18.84
C ASP A 30 19.02 1.53 19.01
N PRO A 31 18.81 0.29 19.51
CA PRO A 31 17.48 -0.25 19.69
C PRO A 31 16.75 0.36 20.89
N LEU A 32 17.46 0.96 21.85
CA LEU A 32 16.89 1.36 23.14
C LEU A 32 15.68 2.30 23.00
N PRO A 33 15.69 3.35 22.14
CA PRO A 33 14.54 4.23 21.98
C PRO A 33 13.28 3.54 21.44
N TRP A 34 13.42 2.42 20.72
CA TRP A 34 12.30 1.68 20.13
C TRP A 34 11.67 0.65 21.08
N PHE A 35 12.35 0.38 22.20
CA PHE A 35 11.94 -0.59 23.21
C PHE A 35 11.75 0.02 24.61
N SER A 36 12.25 1.23 24.85
CA SER A 36 12.08 2.01 26.09
C SER A 36 10.98 3.06 25.92
N LEU A 37 9.80 2.62 25.50
CA LEU A 37 8.69 3.50 25.15
C LEU A 37 7.98 4.02 26.40
N ASN A 38 7.61 5.30 26.39
CA ASN A 38 6.67 5.85 27.36
C ASN A 38 5.25 5.67 26.81
N TYR A 39 4.47 4.77 27.39
CA TYR A 39 3.12 4.37 26.92
C TYR A 39 2.03 5.40 27.24
N THR A 40 2.34 6.70 27.11
CA THR A 40 1.43 7.81 27.43
C THR A 40 0.58 8.28 26.25
N SER A 41 0.87 7.83 25.04
CA SER A 41 0.14 8.18 23.81
C SER A 41 -0.40 6.95 23.09
N ARG A 42 -1.44 7.15 22.27
CA ARG A 42 -2.03 6.10 21.44
C ARG A 42 -0.98 5.50 20.50
N ALA A 43 -0.16 6.33 19.86
CA ALA A 43 0.92 5.86 19.01
C ALA A 43 1.97 5.04 19.78
N SER A 44 2.39 5.49 20.97
CA SER A 44 3.36 4.74 21.78
C SER A 44 2.86 3.36 22.21
N ILE A 45 1.55 3.24 22.50
CA ILE A 45 0.89 1.95 22.80
C ILE A 45 0.94 1.06 21.55
N ILE A 46 0.50 1.57 20.40
CA ILE A 46 0.56 0.82 19.13
C ILE A 46 2.01 0.39 18.84
N THR A 47 2.98 1.29 18.91
CA THR A 47 4.40 0.97 18.70
C THR A 47 4.83 -0.13 19.67
N GLY A 48 4.41 -0.07 20.94
CA GLY A 48 4.64 -1.08 21.98
C GLY A 48 4.08 -2.47 21.71
N THR A 49 3.12 -2.59 20.81
CA THR A 49 2.50 -3.87 20.41
C THR A 49 3.06 -4.43 19.11
N LEU A 50 3.75 -3.62 18.28
CA LEU A 50 4.30 -4.11 17.02
C LEU A 50 5.39 -5.16 17.27
N PRO A 51 5.55 -6.18 16.41
CA PRO A 51 6.67 -7.10 16.48
C PRO A 51 8.02 -6.37 16.54
N ALA A 52 8.97 -6.88 17.33
CA ALA A 52 10.28 -6.26 17.48
C ALA A 52 11.00 -6.15 16.13
N GLU A 53 10.96 -7.20 15.32
CA GLU A 53 11.56 -7.22 13.98
C GLU A 53 10.95 -6.18 13.06
N LEU A 54 9.64 -5.94 13.17
CA LEU A 54 8.97 -4.90 12.39
C LEU A 54 9.48 -3.51 12.77
N ARG A 55 9.56 -3.20 14.08
CA ARG A 55 10.06 -1.90 14.57
C ARG A 55 11.46 -1.60 14.03
N ILE A 56 12.34 -2.59 14.11
CA ILE A 56 13.71 -2.53 13.58
C ILE A 56 13.70 -2.27 12.08
N THR A 57 12.90 -3.02 11.33
CA THR A 57 12.82 -2.88 9.88
C THR A 57 12.30 -1.50 9.49
N ILE A 58 11.33 -0.95 10.21
CA ILE A 58 10.83 0.42 10.01
C ILE A 58 11.96 1.42 10.26
N ALA A 59 12.64 1.31 11.40
CA ALA A 59 13.70 2.23 11.77
C ALA A 59 14.83 2.28 10.74
N GLN A 60 15.30 1.10 10.29
CA GLN A 60 16.34 0.96 9.28
C GLN A 60 15.89 1.44 7.89
N SER A 61 14.67 1.07 7.47
CA SER A 61 14.18 1.38 6.12
C SER A 61 13.82 2.85 5.95
N MET A 62 13.29 3.47 7.00
CA MET A 62 12.86 4.87 6.99
C MET A 62 13.94 5.83 7.51
N ASN A 63 14.98 5.30 8.16
CA ASN A 63 15.96 6.09 8.90
C ASN A 63 15.27 7.02 9.92
N TRP A 64 14.32 6.46 10.67
CA TRP A 64 13.54 7.20 11.67
C TRP A 64 13.94 6.79 13.08
N GLU A 65 13.94 7.77 13.99
CA GLU A 65 13.91 7.51 15.42
C GLU A 65 12.50 7.11 15.86
N ALA A 66 12.40 6.39 16.99
CA ALA A 66 11.12 5.98 17.55
C ALA A 66 10.21 7.18 17.84
N ALA A 67 10.77 8.28 18.37
CA ALA A 67 10.01 9.50 18.63
C ALA A 67 9.37 10.08 17.36
N THR A 68 10.08 10.07 16.23
CA THR A 68 9.56 10.52 14.93
C THR A 68 8.41 9.63 14.45
N PHE A 69 8.56 8.31 14.57
CA PHE A 69 7.48 7.38 14.20
C PHE A 69 6.23 7.60 15.06
N ILE A 70 6.40 7.70 16.38
CA ILE A 70 5.31 7.90 17.35
C ILE A 70 4.61 9.22 17.09
N HIS A 71 5.35 10.32 16.95
CA HIS A 71 4.78 11.64 16.69
C HIS A 71 3.94 11.68 15.41
N ASN A 72 4.48 11.12 14.32
CA ASN A 72 3.79 11.08 13.04
C ASN A 72 2.58 10.12 13.06
N LEU A 73 2.63 9.04 13.84
CA LEU A 73 1.51 8.14 14.03
C LEU A 73 0.40 8.79 14.87
N ASP A 74 0.71 9.49 15.96
CA ASP A 74 -0.28 10.24 16.75
C ASP A 74 -0.97 11.30 15.90
N SER A 75 -0.18 12.08 15.16
CA SER A 75 -0.72 13.10 14.23
C SER A 75 -1.65 12.49 13.18
N ALA A 76 -1.38 11.26 12.74
CA ALA A 76 -2.24 10.54 11.81
C ALA A 76 -3.51 10.00 12.49
N LEU A 77 -3.42 9.54 13.74
CA LEU A 77 -4.57 9.05 14.51
C LEU A 77 -5.53 10.18 14.89
N ASP A 78 -5.01 11.38 15.18
CA ASP A 78 -5.82 12.57 15.55
C ASP A 78 -6.85 12.96 14.49
N ILE A 79 -6.56 12.66 13.22
CA ILE A 79 -7.45 12.99 12.10
C ILE A 79 -8.32 11.81 11.64
N LEU A 80 -8.15 10.63 12.22
CA LEU A 80 -8.92 9.43 11.85
C LEU A 80 -10.16 9.29 12.74
N PRO A 81 -11.33 8.96 12.14
CA PRO A 81 -12.47 8.54 12.94
C PRO A 81 -12.13 7.22 13.65
N ASN A 82 -12.66 7.02 14.86
CA ASN A 82 -12.51 5.80 15.65
C ASN A 82 -11.07 5.45 16.03
N ALA A 83 -10.22 6.46 16.29
CA ALA A 83 -8.83 6.26 16.71
C ALA A 83 -8.68 5.26 17.87
N ASP A 84 -9.58 5.27 18.85
CA ASP A 84 -9.50 4.36 19.99
C ASP A 84 -9.74 2.90 19.58
N GLN A 85 -10.70 2.64 18.68
CA GLN A 85 -10.93 1.28 18.13
C GLN A 85 -9.73 0.78 17.33
N ILE A 86 -9.02 1.69 16.64
CA ILE A 86 -7.79 1.35 15.94
C ILE A 86 -6.74 0.92 16.96
N VAL A 87 -6.55 1.67 18.05
CA VAL A 87 -5.60 1.32 19.12
C VAL A 87 -5.95 -0.03 19.73
N ASP A 88 -7.23 -0.26 20.07
CA ASP A 88 -7.71 -1.53 20.62
C ASP A 88 -7.35 -2.71 19.71
N TRP A 89 -7.46 -2.53 18.38
CA TRP A 89 -7.08 -3.55 17.41
C TRP A 89 -5.61 -3.99 17.57
N TYR A 90 -4.70 -3.01 17.71
CA TYR A 90 -3.26 -3.26 17.84
C TYR A 90 -2.90 -3.91 19.18
N THR A 91 -3.65 -3.63 20.24
CA THR A 91 -3.40 -4.19 21.58
C THR A 91 -3.78 -5.66 21.76
N ASN A 92 -4.34 -6.30 20.74
CA ASN A 92 -4.69 -7.72 20.80
C ASN A 92 -3.44 -8.62 20.62
N VAL A 93 -3.00 -9.22 21.72
CA VAL A 93 -1.70 -9.92 21.86
C VAL A 93 -1.61 -11.28 21.16
N ASP A 94 -2.73 -11.87 20.75
CA ASP A 94 -2.75 -13.19 20.09
C ASP A 94 -2.71 -13.11 18.56
N ARG A 95 -2.63 -11.89 18.01
CA ARG A 95 -2.63 -11.70 16.56
C ARG A 95 -1.25 -12.00 15.98
N ARG A 96 -1.20 -12.96 15.06
CA ARG A 96 -0.07 -13.14 14.16
C ARG A 96 -0.24 -12.22 12.95
N VAL A 97 0.80 -11.44 12.65
CA VAL A 97 0.82 -10.52 11.51
C VAL A 97 2.02 -10.82 10.62
N CYS A 98 1.91 -10.41 9.37
CA CYS A 98 3.02 -10.39 8.46
C CYS A 98 3.14 -9.00 7.82
N TRP A 99 4.31 -8.70 7.26
CA TRP A 99 4.57 -7.43 6.60
C TRP A 99 5.55 -7.58 5.45
N ASP A 100 5.40 -6.70 4.47
CA ASP A 100 6.30 -6.62 3.31
C ASP A 100 7.68 -6.11 3.72
N LYS A 101 8.71 -6.56 3.01
CA LYS A 101 10.08 -6.09 3.21
C LYS A 101 10.30 -4.67 2.68
N ASP A 102 9.52 -4.24 1.69
CA ASP A 102 9.61 -2.89 1.13
C ASP A 102 8.75 -1.89 1.93
N ILE A 103 9.12 -1.73 3.21
CA ILE A 103 8.44 -0.83 4.15
C ILE A 103 8.44 0.61 3.65
N LYS A 104 9.55 1.02 3.03
CA LYS A 104 9.72 2.39 2.52
C LYS A 104 8.75 2.71 1.41
N TYR A 105 8.56 1.80 0.45
CA TYR A 105 7.54 1.96 -0.59
C TYR A 105 6.14 2.10 0.00
N ILE A 106 5.79 1.28 1.00
CA ILE A 106 4.47 1.33 1.63
C ILE A 106 4.24 2.68 2.31
N PHE A 107 5.12 3.14 3.20
CA PHE A 107 4.89 4.43 3.86
C PHE A 107 4.90 5.63 2.90
N ASN A 108 5.75 5.62 1.87
CA ASN A 108 5.83 6.72 0.90
C ASN A 108 4.62 6.82 -0.04
N THR A 109 3.87 5.72 -0.20
CA THR A 109 2.67 5.69 -1.06
C THR A 109 1.38 5.99 -0.30
N HIS A 110 1.42 6.08 1.03
CA HIS A 110 0.24 6.38 1.84
C HIS A 110 0.18 7.83 2.28
N ALA A 111 -1.04 8.34 2.49
CA ALA A 111 -1.28 9.73 2.86
C ALA A 111 -0.78 10.06 4.27
N ASN A 112 -0.70 9.06 5.15
CA ASN A 112 -0.20 9.19 6.51
C ASN A 112 0.31 7.83 7.05
N ILE A 113 1.03 7.87 8.17
CA ILE A 113 1.64 6.67 8.78
C ILE A 113 0.59 5.66 9.23
N ALA A 114 -0.53 6.09 9.81
CA ALA A 114 -1.58 5.16 10.24
C ALA A 114 -2.14 4.33 9.07
N SER A 115 -2.35 4.98 7.91
CA SER A 115 -2.77 4.30 6.68
C SER A 115 -1.71 3.34 6.16
N GLY A 116 -0.45 3.77 6.13
CA GLY A 116 0.66 2.92 5.71
C GLY A 116 0.85 1.72 6.63
N LEU A 117 0.72 1.90 7.95
CA LEU A 117 0.82 0.82 8.92
C LEU A 117 -0.35 -0.18 8.80
N ALA A 118 -1.55 0.31 8.51
CA ALA A 118 -2.72 -0.54 8.29
C ALA A 118 -2.59 -1.44 7.06
N ASP A 119 -1.98 -0.93 5.97
CA ASP A 119 -1.69 -1.71 4.76
C ASP A 119 -0.34 -2.43 4.79
N LEU A 120 0.54 -2.10 5.74
CA LEU A 120 1.78 -2.84 5.98
C LEU A 120 1.50 -4.19 6.66
N LEU A 121 0.55 -4.21 7.59
CA LEU A 121 0.16 -5.43 8.30
C LEU A 121 -0.84 -6.25 7.48
N VAL A 122 -0.44 -7.48 7.16
CA VAL A 122 -1.21 -8.41 6.34
C VAL A 122 -1.47 -9.73 7.04
N GLN A 123 -2.53 -10.41 6.61
CA GLN A 123 -2.99 -11.68 7.16
C GLN A 123 -2.01 -12.81 6.79
N PRO A 124 -1.50 -13.60 7.77
CA PRO A 124 -0.57 -14.69 7.49
C PRO A 124 -1.14 -15.80 6.61
N ALA A 125 -2.44 -16.09 6.72
CA ALA A 125 -3.10 -17.22 6.06
C ALA A 125 -3.03 -17.13 4.53
N GLU A 126 -2.87 -15.93 3.98
CA GLU A 126 -2.96 -15.64 2.54
C GLU A 126 -1.55 -15.53 1.90
N ILE A 127 -0.49 -15.66 2.71
CA ILE A 127 0.88 -15.58 2.22
C ILE A 127 1.31 -16.97 1.69
N GLY A 128 1.52 -17.03 0.38
CA GLY A 128 1.97 -18.24 -0.31
C GLY A 128 1.00 -18.77 -1.36
N ASP A 129 -0.24 -18.28 -1.37
CA ASP A 129 -1.31 -18.77 -2.26
C ASP A 129 -1.24 -18.22 -3.70
N GLY A 130 -0.09 -17.66 -4.09
CA GLY A 130 0.10 -17.08 -5.42
C GLY A 130 -0.79 -15.86 -5.70
N THR A 131 -1.25 -15.17 -4.65
CA THR A 131 -1.94 -13.88 -4.73
C THR A 131 -1.25 -12.84 -3.84
N PRO A 132 -1.45 -11.53 -4.09
CA PRO A 132 -0.97 -10.48 -3.18
C PRO A 132 -1.56 -10.66 -1.78
N ALA A 133 -0.83 -10.26 -0.74
CA ALA A 133 -1.30 -10.42 0.62
C ALA A 133 -2.53 -9.55 0.92
N LYS A 134 -3.42 -10.09 1.76
CA LYS A 134 -4.63 -9.41 2.21
C LYS A 134 -4.39 -8.61 3.47
N ARG A 135 -4.96 -7.42 3.54
CA ARG A 135 -4.96 -6.56 4.73
C ARG A 135 -5.97 -7.05 5.76
N PHE A 136 -5.85 -6.54 6.97
CA PHE A 136 -6.91 -6.63 7.98
C PHE A 136 -7.99 -5.59 7.66
N THR A 137 -9.19 -6.04 7.29
CA THR A 137 -10.27 -5.14 6.82
C THR A 137 -10.94 -4.36 7.96
N ASP A 138 -10.71 -4.76 9.21
CA ASP A 138 -11.09 -4.07 10.44
C ASP A 138 -10.15 -2.91 10.82
N LEU A 139 -8.99 -2.78 10.16
CA LEU A 139 -8.14 -1.58 10.24
C LEU A 139 -8.64 -0.46 9.31
N PRO A 140 -8.13 0.79 9.45
CA PRO A 140 -8.46 1.89 8.53
C PRO A 140 -8.14 1.55 7.07
N PRO A 141 -8.88 2.10 6.09
CA PRO A 141 -8.83 1.69 4.69
C PRO A 141 -7.55 2.12 3.94
N GLY A 142 -6.43 2.40 4.60
CA GLY A 142 -5.16 2.65 3.92
C GLY A 142 -5.23 3.78 2.87
N TYR A 143 -5.46 5.02 3.33
CA TYR A 143 -5.55 6.15 2.41
C TYR A 143 -4.23 6.38 1.67
N LEU A 144 -4.31 6.47 0.34
CA LEU A 144 -3.14 6.72 -0.52
C LEU A 144 -2.78 8.21 -0.64
N ALA A 145 -1.49 8.50 -0.77
CA ALA A 145 -0.99 9.85 -1.00
C ALA A 145 -1.32 10.31 -2.43
N ALA A 146 -2.22 11.29 -2.55
CA ALA A 146 -2.64 11.77 -3.87
C ALA A 146 -1.49 12.42 -4.68
N ASN A 147 -0.49 12.97 -3.98
CA ASN A 147 0.67 13.65 -4.56
C ASN A 147 1.87 12.72 -4.83
N THR A 148 1.65 11.41 -4.81
CA THR A 148 2.67 10.40 -5.14
C THR A 148 2.20 9.56 -6.34
N PRO A 149 3.05 9.25 -7.33
CA PRO A 149 2.68 8.31 -8.38
C PRO A 149 2.65 6.87 -7.81
N HIS A 150 1.57 6.12 -8.06
CA HIS A 150 1.48 4.72 -7.63
C HIS A 150 1.90 3.80 -8.77
N CYS A 151 3.15 3.37 -8.74
CA CYS A 151 3.78 2.67 -9.84
C CYS A 151 4.01 1.19 -9.56
N ILE A 152 4.05 0.39 -10.63
CA ILE A 152 4.52 -0.99 -10.63
C ILE A 152 5.33 -1.25 -11.91
N GLU A 153 6.37 -2.06 -11.81
CA GLU A 153 7.26 -2.43 -12.92
C GLU A 153 7.56 -3.94 -12.92
N PRO A 154 7.93 -4.54 -14.07
CA PRO A 154 8.14 -5.99 -14.20
C PRO A 154 9.20 -6.57 -13.26
N THR A 155 10.18 -5.77 -12.84
CA THR A 155 11.24 -6.12 -11.89
C THR A 155 10.74 -6.20 -10.44
N ASN A 156 9.58 -5.61 -10.12
CA ASN A 156 8.99 -5.71 -8.80
C ASN A 156 8.61 -7.18 -8.49
N PRO A 157 9.04 -7.76 -7.36
CA PRO A 157 8.77 -9.17 -7.07
C PRO A 157 7.28 -9.55 -6.98
N GLN A 158 6.40 -8.58 -6.74
CA GLN A 158 4.95 -8.79 -6.69
C GLN A 158 4.26 -8.56 -8.04
N TYR A 159 4.97 -8.07 -9.06
CA TYR A 159 4.39 -7.74 -10.37
C TYR A 159 3.57 -8.90 -10.96
N LEU A 160 4.10 -10.12 -10.94
CA LEU A 160 3.39 -11.29 -11.47
C LEU A 160 2.15 -11.66 -10.66
N LEU A 161 2.19 -11.49 -9.33
CA LEU A 161 1.04 -11.73 -8.45
C LEU A 161 -0.07 -10.73 -8.75
N LEU A 162 0.29 -9.45 -8.91
CA LEU A 162 -0.61 -8.36 -9.25
C LEU A 162 -1.21 -8.54 -10.64
N ARG A 163 -0.39 -8.88 -11.65
CA ARG A 163 -0.83 -9.19 -13.01
C ARG A 163 -1.84 -10.33 -13.04
N ARG A 164 -1.58 -11.42 -12.30
CA ARG A 164 -2.51 -12.56 -12.18
C ARG A 164 -3.79 -12.19 -11.45
N LEU A 165 -3.72 -11.41 -10.37
CA LEU A 165 -4.90 -10.96 -9.65
C LEU A 165 -5.77 -10.09 -10.56
N LEU A 166 -5.21 -9.03 -11.14
CA LEU A 166 -5.94 -8.10 -12.02
C LEU A 166 -6.50 -8.79 -13.27
N SER A 167 -5.83 -9.84 -13.78
CA SER A 167 -6.35 -10.64 -14.89
C SER A 167 -7.45 -11.63 -14.50
N LYS A 168 -7.60 -11.96 -13.20
CA LYS A 168 -8.69 -12.78 -12.62
C LYS A 168 -9.88 -11.95 -12.18
N LEU A 169 -9.67 -10.70 -11.73
CA LEU A 169 -10.71 -9.73 -11.37
C LEU A 169 -11.49 -9.21 -12.60
N ARG A 170 -11.65 -10.06 -13.62
CA ARG A 170 -12.18 -9.73 -14.92
C ARG A 170 -13.55 -9.09 -14.79
N LEU A 171 -13.61 -7.91 -15.39
CA LEU A 171 -14.83 -7.30 -15.86
C LEU A 171 -15.19 -7.91 -17.23
N GLU A 172 -15.42 -9.23 -17.30
CA GLU A 172 -15.92 -9.85 -18.52
C GLU A 172 -17.43 -9.70 -18.62
N SER A 173 -17.88 -8.73 -19.41
CA SER A 173 -19.23 -8.80 -20.00
C SER A 173 -19.16 -9.72 -21.22
N GLN A 174 -19.86 -10.85 -21.14
CA GLN A 174 -19.99 -11.84 -22.22
C GLN A 174 -20.57 -11.21 -23.50
N GLY A 175 -19.71 -10.73 -24.40
CA GLY A 175 -20.05 -10.42 -25.80
C GLY A 175 -21.14 -9.37 -26.06
N LYS A 176 -21.77 -8.80 -25.03
CA LYS A 176 -22.77 -7.73 -25.11
C LYS A 176 -22.31 -6.54 -24.29
N VAL A 177 -22.28 -5.37 -24.93
CA VAL A 177 -21.98 -4.09 -24.30
C VAL A 177 -23.21 -3.68 -23.48
N SER A 178 -23.19 -3.93 -22.18
CA SER A 178 -24.14 -3.39 -21.20
C SER A 178 -23.43 -3.26 -19.86
N LEU A 179 -23.72 -2.18 -19.15
CA LEU A 179 -22.89 -1.57 -18.10
C LEU A 179 -22.53 -2.52 -16.94
N ALA A 180 -21.22 -2.79 -16.85
CA ALA A 180 -20.48 -3.26 -15.70
C ALA A 180 -20.84 -4.67 -15.17
N PRO A 181 -19.98 -5.68 -15.38
CA PRO A 181 -19.67 -6.59 -14.27
C PRO A 181 -19.41 -5.74 -13.03
N GLU A 182 -20.12 -6.07 -11.96
CA GLU A 182 -20.37 -5.19 -10.82
C GLU A 182 -19.08 -4.54 -10.30
N VAL A 183 -18.91 -3.24 -10.58
CA VAL A 183 -17.78 -2.46 -10.00
C VAL A 183 -17.83 -2.55 -8.47
N SER A 184 -19.01 -2.73 -7.88
CA SER A 184 -19.20 -3.10 -6.47
C SER A 184 -18.45 -4.37 -6.08
N LYS A 185 -18.62 -5.47 -6.82
CA LYS A 185 -17.91 -6.73 -6.57
C LYS A 185 -16.39 -6.59 -6.76
N PHE A 186 -15.96 -5.83 -7.77
CA PHE A 186 -14.53 -5.51 -7.91
C PHE A 186 -14.02 -4.77 -6.66
N ARG A 187 -14.75 -3.75 -6.18
CA ARG A 187 -14.38 -2.96 -5.01
C ARG A 187 -14.31 -3.81 -3.75
N GLU A 188 -15.28 -4.68 -3.54
CA GLU A 188 -15.32 -5.61 -2.41
C GLU A 188 -14.05 -6.46 -2.38
N ILE A 189 -13.73 -7.14 -3.48
CA ILE A 189 -12.55 -8.00 -3.57
C ILE A 189 -11.24 -7.20 -3.49
N ALA A 190 -11.14 -6.09 -4.23
CA ALA A 190 -9.93 -5.28 -4.25
C ALA A 190 -9.64 -4.59 -2.91
N ASN A 191 -10.68 -4.32 -2.11
CA ASN A 191 -10.51 -3.75 -0.78
C ASN A 191 -9.82 -4.69 0.21
N GLU A 192 -9.83 -6.01 -0.04
CA GLU A 192 -9.17 -6.99 0.82
C GLU A 192 -7.65 -6.98 0.68
N TYR A 193 -7.10 -6.43 -0.41
CA TYR A 193 -5.66 -6.49 -0.68
C TYR A 193 -4.92 -5.27 -0.16
N ALA A 194 -3.73 -5.50 0.39
CA ALA A 194 -2.93 -4.47 1.04
C ALA A 194 -1.94 -3.76 0.10
N HIS A 195 -1.56 -4.40 -1.01
CA HIS A 195 -0.51 -3.89 -1.89
C HIS A 195 -0.87 -2.48 -2.42
N PRO A 196 0.01 -1.45 -2.27
CA PRO A 196 -0.31 -0.06 -2.63
C PRO A 196 -0.82 0.12 -4.07
N PHE A 197 -0.25 -0.62 -5.02
CA PHE A 197 -0.73 -0.58 -6.41
C PHE A 197 -2.17 -1.12 -6.57
N ILE A 198 -2.58 -2.18 -5.85
CA ILE A 198 -3.99 -2.66 -5.88
C ILE A 198 -4.90 -1.67 -5.18
N ARG A 199 -4.47 -1.07 -4.07
CA ARG A 199 -5.19 0.04 -3.43
C ARG A 199 -5.41 1.18 -4.42
N ALA A 200 -4.43 1.51 -5.25
CA ALA A 200 -4.57 2.55 -6.27
C ALA A 200 -5.60 2.16 -7.35
N VAL A 201 -5.64 0.89 -7.76
CA VAL A 201 -6.70 0.37 -8.66
C VAL A 201 -8.07 0.41 -7.98
N TYR A 202 -8.16 0.05 -6.69
CA TYR A 202 -9.37 0.13 -5.87
C TYR A 202 -9.90 1.57 -5.82
N HIS A 203 -9.07 2.54 -5.42
CA HIS A 203 -9.43 3.97 -5.43
C HIS A 203 -9.79 4.46 -6.84
N ALA A 204 -9.06 3.96 -7.85
CA ALA A 204 -9.38 3.96 -9.28
C ALA A 204 -10.88 3.81 -9.59
N SER A 205 -11.49 2.82 -8.96
CA SER A 205 -12.82 2.33 -9.29
C SER A 205 -13.96 3.14 -8.68
N HIS A 206 -13.76 3.88 -7.59
CA HIS A 206 -14.84 4.54 -6.83
C HIS A 206 -15.43 5.76 -7.53
N LYS A 207 -14.94 6.07 -8.73
CA LYS A 207 -14.75 7.45 -9.09
C LYS A 207 -14.77 7.62 -10.67
N SER A 208 -15.68 8.46 -11.26
CA SER A 208 -15.64 9.16 -12.62
C SER A 208 -14.40 9.99 -13.16
N TYR A 209 -13.55 9.42 -14.01
CA TYR A 209 -12.35 10.06 -14.57
C TYR A 209 -12.52 11.49 -15.10
N ARG A 210 -11.55 12.35 -14.74
CA ARG A 210 -11.36 13.70 -15.29
C ARG A 210 -9.86 13.91 -15.48
N CYS A 211 -9.50 14.60 -16.55
CA CYS A 211 -8.11 14.99 -16.74
C CYS A 211 -7.65 15.84 -15.56
N VAL A 212 -6.52 15.46 -14.96
CA VAL A 212 -5.91 16.23 -13.89
C VAL A 212 -5.42 17.57 -14.45
N ARG A 213 -5.85 18.67 -13.83
CA ARG A 213 -5.39 20.03 -14.19
C ARG A 213 -3.86 20.09 -14.15
N GLY A 214 -3.23 20.56 -15.22
CA GLY A 214 -1.77 20.63 -15.37
C GLY A 214 -1.16 19.52 -16.22
N LEU A 215 -1.87 18.41 -16.43
CA LEU A 215 -1.40 17.28 -17.23
C LEU A 215 -1.91 17.35 -18.68
N ASN A 216 -1.06 16.93 -19.62
CA ASN A 216 -1.44 16.76 -21.02
C ASN A 216 -2.13 15.41 -21.21
N CYS A 217 -3.45 15.37 -20.98
CA CYS A 217 -4.20 14.12 -21.13
C CYS A 217 -4.42 13.76 -22.60
N ALA A 218 -3.91 12.61 -23.02
CA ALA A 218 -4.09 12.08 -24.36
C ALA A 218 -5.14 10.97 -24.38
N GLY A 219 -5.75 10.73 -25.55
CA GLY A 219 -6.68 9.63 -25.78
C GLY A 219 -6.04 8.23 -25.83
N GLY A 220 -4.74 8.09 -25.56
CA GLY A 220 -4.01 6.81 -25.52
C GLY A 220 -2.82 6.85 -24.55
N VAL A 221 -2.43 5.70 -23.98
CA VAL A 221 -1.22 5.57 -23.17
C VAL A 221 0.00 5.69 -24.08
N ARG A 222 0.93 6.58 -23.74
CA ARG A 222 2.25 6.67 -24.35
C ARG A 222 3.30 6.51 -23.26
N ARG A 223 4.38 5.77 -23.53
CA ARG A 223 5.50 5.63 -22.58
C ARG A 223 6.27 6.96 -22.51
N ASN A 224 6.74 7.33 -21.32
CA ASN A 224 7.48 8.58 -21.08
C ASN A 224 8.88 8.65 -21.72
N HIS A 225 9.20 7.85 -22.74
CA HIS A 225 10.53 7.83 -23.37
C HIS A 225 10.58 8.35 -24.82
N ALA A 226 9.56 9.05 -25.31
CA ALA A 226 9.55 9.58 -26.68
C ALA A 226 9.33 11.09 -26.82
N LEU A 227 8.96 11.80 -25.76
CA LEU A 227 8.63 13.23 -25.85
C LEU A 227 9.28 13.96 -24.68
N LYS A 228 10.32 14.76 -25.01
CA LYS A 228 11.19 15.46 -24.06
C LYS A 228 10.47 16.34 -23.03
N ASP A 229 9.20 16.72 -23.22
CA ASP A 229 8.49 17.60 -22.28
C ASP A 229 6.96 17.41 -22.29
N ILE A 230 6.43 16.25 -22.71
CA ILE A 230 4.97 16.02 -22.74
C ILE A 230 4.62 14.73 -22.01
N ARG A 231 4.26 14.87 -20.73
CA ARG A 231 3.65 13.83 -19.88
C ARG A 231 2.28 13.44 -20.46
N SER A 232 2.26 12.52 -21.42
CA SER A 232 1.02 12.02 -22.01
C SER A 232 0.34 11.06 -21.03
N VAL A 233 -0.49 11.61 -20.15
CA VAL A 233 -1.27 10.82 -19.21
C VAL A 233 -2.52 10.32 -19.91
N TYR A 234 -2.76 9.01 -19.87
CA TYR A 234 -4.00 8.48 -20.40
C TYR A 234 -5.16 8.82 -19.46
N ASN A 235 -6.21 9.45 -19.98
CA ASN A 235 -7.43 9.72 -19.23
C ASN A 235 -8.53 8.74 -19.64
N PRO A 236 -8.85 7.73 -18.81
CA PRO A 236 -9.88 6.74 -19.13
C PRO A 236 -11.27 7.37 -19.25
N ARG A 237 -12.16 6.74 -20.02
CA ARG A 237 -13.57 7.14 -20.14
C ARG A 237 -14.47 6.50 -19.08
N SER A 238 -14.05 5.36 -18.53
CA SER A 238 -14.77 4.58 -17.53
C SER A 238 -13.80 3.67 -16.77
N PHE A 239 -14.26 3.02 -15.69
CA PHE A 239 -13.43 2.05 -14.97
C PHE A 239 -13.12 0.82 -15.82
N ALA A 240 -14.04 0.43 -16.71
CA ALA A 240 -13.79 -0.62 -17.68
C ALA A 240 -12.67 -0.24 -18.67
N ASP A 241 -12.65 1.01 -19.14
CA ASP A 241 -11.60 1.54 -20.01
C ASP A 241 -10.23 1.58 -19.29
N PHE A 242 -10.22 2.07 -18.04
CA PHE A 242 -9.05 2.03 -17.16
C PHE A 242 -8.51 0.60 -17.00
N GLY A 243 -9.39 -0.35 -16.67
CA GLY A 243 -9.03 -1.75 -16.48
C GLY A 243 -8.46 -2.38 -17.74
N ASN A 244 -9.05 -2.12 -18.92
CA ASN A 244 -8.55 -2.61 -20.20
C ASN A 244 -7.16 -2.08 -20.55
N VAL A 245 -6.90 -0.81 -20.22
CA VAL A 245 -5.63 -0.17 -20.47
C VAL A 245 -4.55 -0.69 -19.53
N LEU A 246 -4.85 -0.75 -18.23
CA LEU A 246 -3.96 -1.33 -17.24
C LEU A 246 -3.63 -2.79 -17.56
N LYS A 247 -4.64 -3.60 -17.90
CA LYS A 247 -4.45 -4.99 -18.31
C LYS A 247 -3.48 -5.10 -19.48
N ARG A 248 -3.68 -4.32 -20.55
CA ARG A 248 -2.79 -4.35 -21.72
C ARG A 248 -1.35 -3.97 -21.37
N ALA A 249 -1.15 -2.97 -20.51
CA ALA A 249 0.18 -2.62 -20.01
C ALA A 249 0.82 -3.80 -19.27
N LEU A 250 0.07 -4.42 -18.35
CA LEU A 250 0.56 -5.56 -17.57
C LEU A 250 0.84 -6.80 -18.42
N GLU A 251 0.01 -7.08 -19.42
CA GLU A 251 0.18 -8.20 -20.36
C GLU A 251 1.41 -8.06 -21.26
N ARG A 252 1.86 -6.82 -21.49
CA ARG A 252 3.04 -6.47 -22.28
C ARG A 252 4.30 -6.27 -21.44
N ASP A 253 4.22 -6.58 -20.14
CA ASP A 253 5.32 -6.36 -19.19
C ASP A 253 5.82 -4.91 -19.23
N GLU A 254 4.88 -3.96 -19.21
CA GLU A 254 5.17 -2.52 -19.17
C GLU A 254 5.12 -1.97 -17.75
N ALA A 255 6.08 -1.11 -17.42
CA ALA A 255 6.05 -0.31 -16.20
C ALA A 255 4.93 0.75 -16.31
N VAL A 256 4.09 0.86 -15.28
CA VAL A 256 2.89 1.70 -15.30
C VAL A 256 2.63 2.36 -13.95
N CYS A 257 2.17 3.61 -13.97
CA CYS A 257 1.76 4.38 -12.80
C CYS A 257 0.29 4.82 -12.88
N ILE A 258 -0.35 4.88 -11.72
CA ILE A 258 -1.66 5.48 -11.50
C ILE A 258 -1.46 6.82 -10.79
N LEU A 259 -2.03 7.90 -11.34
CA LEU A 259 -1.84 9.26 -10.82
C LEU A 259 -3.15 9.83 -10.27
N PHE A 260 -3.11 10.38 -9.05
CA PHE A 260 -4.25 11.08 -8.46
C PHE A 260 -4.09 12.60 -8.40
N ALA A 261 -2.90 13.12 -8.67
CA ALA A 261 -2.61 14.55 -8.79
C ALA A 261 -1.59 14.83 -9.91
N ASP A 262 -1.24 16.10 -10.11
CA ASP A 262 -0.19 16.49 -11.05
C ASP A 262 1.16 16.23 -10.39
N VAL A 263 1.71 15.05 -10.67
CA VAL A 263 2.91 14.52 -10.03
C VAL A 263 3.84 14.00 -11.11
N GLU A 264 5.13 14.04 -10.81
CA GLU A 264 6.14 13.50 -11.70
C GLU A 264 6.03 11.97 -11.80
N VAL A 265 6.23 11.46 -13.01
CA VAL A 265 6.20 10.03 -13.31
C VAL A 265 7.61 9.59 -13.64
N PRO A 266 8.13 8.51 -13.04
CA PRO A 266 9.46 8.02 -13.35
C PRO A 266 9.65 7.75 -14.86
N SER A 267 10.88 7.93 -15.34
CA SER A 267 11.21 7.70 -16.75
C SER A 267 10.92 6.26 -17.15
N GLY A 268 10.36 6.05 -18.34
CA GLY A 268 10.01 4.72 -18.87
C GLY A 268 8.69 4.13 -18.42
N TYR A 269 7.98 4.78 -17.50
CA TYR A 269 6.64 4.36 -17.09
C TYR A 269 5.57 4.93 -18.03
N GLY A 270 4.53 4.14 -18.29
CA GLY A 270 3.24 4.65 -18.78
C GLY A 270 2.45 5.27 -17.62
N ALA A 271 1.62 6.27 -17.91
CA ALA A 271 0.80 6.94 -16.90
C ALA A 271 -0.69 6.85 -17.21
N ILE A 272 -1.47 6.46 -16.22
CA ILE A 272 -2.94 6.43 -16.28
C ILE A 272 -3.48 7.36 -15.19
N SER A 273 -4.39 8.26 -15.54
CA SER A 273 -5.10 9.07 -14.56
C SER A 273 -5.98 8.14 -13.71
N GLY A 274 -5.70 8.09 -12.42
CA GLY A 274 -6.69 7.73 -11.42
C GLY A 274 -7.73 8.83 -11.32
N LYS A 275 -8.92 8.54 -10.80
CA LYS A 275 -9.88 9.59 -10.53
C LYS A 275 -9.62 10.28 -9.17
N LYS A 276 -9.72 11.62 -9.19
CA LYS A 276 -10.03 12.52 -8.06
C LYS A 276 -11.49 12.51 -7.57
#